data_AF-A0A4R9BQB5-F1
#
_entry.id   AF-A0A4R9BQB5-F1
#
_cell.length_a   1.000
_cell.length_b   1.000
_cell.length_c   1.000
_cell.angle_alpha   90.00
_cell.angle_beta   90.00
_cell.angle_gamma   90.00
#
_symmetry.space_group_name_H-M   'P 1'
#
loop_
_entity.id
_entity.type
_entity.pdbx_description
1 polymer ?
#
loop_
_entity_poly.entity_id
_entity_poly.type
_entity_poly.pdbx_seq_one_letter_code
_entity_poly.pdbx_strand_id
1 'polypeptide(L)'
;MDRKYRVSYRASLQPDSGLDDEQSEALREFTAAQATREYGFRHRRMLLAAIAALIVITGLLVHFAIRGVVADFVGDALYAVLVYLVVSFILVRRSSWHIALIAVLFCVAIELLQLTGLPDALAEVFPPSRYLLGTTFSTLDLVAYIVGALTAAAVSSWRKLD
;
A
#
# COMPACT_ATOMS: atom_id res chain seq x y z
N MET A 1 40.31 -74.11 28.38
CA MET A 1 39.04 -73.34 28.38
C MET A 1 39.23 -72.13 27.47
N ASP A 2 38.91 -72.29 26.19
CA ASP A 2 39.17 -71.34 25.12
C ASP A 2 37.92 -70.49 24.86
N ARG A 3 38.06 -69.16 24.91
CA ARG A 3 36.94 -68.22 25.07
C ARG A 3 36.56 -67.64 23.71
N LYS A 4 35.58 -68.30 23.08
CA LYS A 4 34.58 -67.83 22.09
C LYS A 4 34.85 -66.51 21.36
N TYR A 5 35.07 -66.65 20.06
CA TYR A 5 34.78 -65.70 18.99
C TYR A 5 33.44 -64.96 19.21
N ARG A 6 33.47 -63.62 19.27
CA ARG A 6 32.28 -62.78 19.14
C ARG A 6 32.45 -61.91 17.90
N VAL A 7 31.90 -62.39 16.78
CA VAL A 7 31.75 -61.61 15.55
C VAL A 7 30.77 -60.48 15.85
N SER A 8 31.27 -59.25 15.84
CA SER A 8 30.47 -58.04 16.03
C SER A 8 29.87 -57.64 14.68
N TYR A 9 28.72 -58.22 14.33
CA TYR A 9 27.92 -57.75 13.21
C TYR A 9 27.07 -56.57 13.67
N ARG A 10 27.69 -55.39 13.77
CA ARG A 10 26.96 -54.13 13.84
C ARG A 10 27.27 -53.34 12.58
N ALA A 11 26.78 -53.88 11.47
CA ALA A 11 26.52 -53.07 10.29
C ALA A 11 25.43 -52.07 10.68
N SER A 12 25.85 -50.93 11.21
CA SER A 12 25.06 -49.72 11.23
C SER A 12 24.80 -49.33 9.78
N LEU A 13 23.69 -49.81 9.22
CA LEU A 13 23.00 -49.12 8.14
C LEU A 13 22.50 -47.81 8.74
N GLN A 14 23.40 -46.86 8.83
CA GLN A 14 23.04 -45.45 8.90
C GLN A 14 22.33 -45.18 7.57
N PRO A 15 21.02 -44.83 7.57
CA PRO A 15 20.41 -44.34 6.36
C PRO A 15 21.24 -43.14 5.89
N ASP A 16 21.54 -43.12 4.60
CA ASP A 16 22.33 -42.10 3.93
C ASP A 16 21.85 -40.70 4.36
N SER A 17 22.70 -39.99 5.10
CA SER A 17 22.40 -38.69 5.72
C SER A 17 22.16 -37.57 4.70
N GLY A 18 22.38 -37.85 3.41
CA GLY A 18 22.13 -36.89 2.33
C GLY A 18 20.68 -36.43 2.21
N LEU A 19 19.70 -37.26 2.61
CA LEU A 19 18.27 -36.91 2.53
C LEU A 19 17.85 -35.83 3.56
N ASP A 20 18.42 -35.88 4.77
CA ASP A 20 18.15 -34.90 5.82
C ASP A 20 18.86 -33.56 5.51
N ASP A 21 20.06 -33.65 4.96
CA ASP A 21 20.84 -32.49 4.52
C ASP A 21 20.15 -31.76 3.35
N GLU A 22 19.69 -32.49 2.33
CA GLU A 22 18.97 -31.94 1.17
C GLU A 22 17.62 -31.31 1.57
N GLN A 23 16.86 -31.95 2.47
CA GLN A 23 15.63 -31.37 3.01
C GLN A 23 15.88 -30.12 3.86
N SER A 24 16.97 -30.12 4.66
CA SER A 24 17.33 -28.97 5.48
C SER A 24 17.79 -27.78 4.64
N GLU A 25 18.46 -28.03 3.52
CA GLU A 25 18.86 -27.02 2.55
C GLU A 25 17.64 -26.46 1.81
N ALA A 26 16.72 -27.32 1.35
CA ALA A 26 15.47 -26.90 0.71
C ALA A 26 14.57 -26.06 1.64
N LEU A 27 14.49 -26.41 2.93
CA LEU A 27 13.76 -25.63 3.93
C LEU A 27 14.40 -24.26 4.15
N ARG A 28 15.73 -24.17 4.18
CA ARG A 28 16.49 -22.91 4.30
C ARG A 28 16.32 -22.02 3.07
N GLU A 29 16.36 -22.59 1.87
CA GLU A 29 16.13 -21.84 0.63
C GLU A 29 14.69 -21.31 0.57
N PHE A 30 13.70 -22.15 0.89
CA PHE A 30 12.30 -21.74 0.94
C PHE A 30 12.04 -20.64 1.97
N THR A 31 12.58 -20.78 3.19
CA THR A 31 12.44 -19.77 4.25
C THR A 31 13.16 -18.47 3.90
N ALA A 32 14.35 -18.53 3.29
CA ALA A 32 15.06 -17.34 2.80
C ALA A 32 14.29 -16.64 1.67
N ALA A 33 13.72 -17.39 0.73
CA ALA A 33 12.88 -16.86 -0.35
C ALA A 33 11.58 -16.24 0.19
N GLN A 34 10.95 -16.86 1.20
CA GLN A 34 9.79 -16.31 1.88
C GLN A 34 10.13 -15.02 2.63
N ALA A 35 11.20 -15.01 3.43
CA ALA A 35 11.64 -13.84 4.19
C ALA A 35 11.96 -12.66 3.25
N THR A 36 12.59 -12.92 2.11
CA THR A 36 12.91 -11.89 1.11
C THR A 36 11.64 -11.30 0.48
N ARG A 37 10.63 -12.15 0.18
CA ARG A 37 9.33 -11.68 -0.30
C ARG A 37 8.61 -10.83 0.74
N GLU A 38 8.54 -11.29 1.99
CA GLU A 38 7.90 -10.56 3.08
C GLU A 38 8.58 -9.20 3.34
N TYR A 39 9.92 -9.19 3.32
CA TYR A 39 10.70 -7.97 3.46
C TYR A 39 10.37 -6.96 2.35
N GLY A 40 10.31 -7.40 1.09
CA GLY A 40 9.93 -6.55 -0.04
C GLY A 40 8.52 -5.98 0.08
N PHE A 41 7.55 -6.77 0.55
CA PHE A 41 6.19 -6.30 0.79
C PHE A 41 6.11 -5.26 1.92
N ARG A 42 6.76 -5.52 3.06
CA ARG A 42 6.77 -4.61 4.21
C ARG A 42 7.47 -3.30 3.87
N HIS A 43 8.61 -3.35 3.18
CA HIS A 43 9.33 -2.16 2.72
C HIS A 43 8.47 -1.29 1.80
N ARG A 44 7.82 -1.89 0.79
CA ARG A 44 6.91 -1.17 -0.12
C ARG A 44 5.75 -0.50 0.64
N ARG A 45 5.15 -1.20 1.60
CA ARG A 45 4.05 -0.66 2.43
C ARG A 45 4.51 0.51 3.30
N MET A 46 5.68 0.42 3.93
CA MET A 46 6.25 1.51 4.72
C MET A 46 6.55 2.73 3.85
N LEU A 47 7.09 2.53 2.65
CA LEU A 47 7.35 3.61 1.71
C LEU A 47 6.06 4.31 1.27
N LEU A 48 5.00 3.56 0.94
CA LEU A 48 3.69 4.14 0.62
C LEU A 48 3.12 4.94 1.79
N ALA A 49 3.23 4.43 3.01
CA ALA A 49 2.77 5.12 4.22
C ALA A 49 3.57 6.41 4.48
N ALA A 50 4.88 6.39 4.29
CA ALA A 50 5.73 7.57 4.43
C ALA A 50 5.40 8.65 3.40
N ILE A 51 5.18 8.26 2.14
CA ILE A 51 4.75 9.20 1.09
C ILE A 51 3.36 9.76 1.41
N ALA A 52 2.42 8.93 1.86
CA ALA A 52 1.10 9.38 2.25
C ALA A 52 1.16 10.43 3.38
N ALA A 53 1.99 10.19 4.41
CA ALA A 53 2.21 11.16 5.48
C ALA A 53 2.78 12.49 4.96
N LEU A 54 3.73 12.44 4.02
CA LEU A 54 4.29 13.63 3.39
C LEU A 54 3.23 14.42 2.60
N ILE A 55 2.35 13.72 1.87
CA ILE A 55 1.25 14.35 1.13
C ILE A 55 0.27 15.04 2.09
N VAL A 56 -0.07 14.40 3.21
CA VAL A 56 -0.92 15.03 4.25
C VAL A 56 -0.27 16.29 4.79
N ILE A 57 1.01 16.24 5.17
CA ILE A 57 1.75 17.41 5.65
C ILE A 57 1.75 18.53 4.61
N THR A 58 2.00 18.17 3.34
CA THR A 58 2.02 19.13 2.24
C THR A 58 0.66 19.79 2.02
N GLY A 59 -0.43 19.00 2.01
CA GLY A 59 -1.79 19.52 1.87
C GLY A 59 -2.18 20.46 3.00
N LEU A 60 -1.82 20.12 4.24
CA LEU A 60 -2.04 21.00 5.39
C LEU A 60 -1.24 22.30 5.26
N LEU A 61 0.02 22.24 4.84
CA LEU A 61 0.83 23.44 4.61
C LEU A 61 0.22 24.34 3.53
N VAL A 62 -0.23 23.77 2.41
CA VAL A 62 -0.91 24.51 1.34
C VAL A 62 -2.16 25.21 1.89
N HIS A 63 -2.99 24.48 2.63
CA HIS A 63 -4.21 25.00 3.23
C HIS A 63 -3.96 26.20 4.15
N PHE A 64 -2.88 26.18 4.94
CA PHE A 64 -2.54 27.29 5.84
C PHE A 64 -1.78 28.43 5.17
N ALA A 65 -1.06 28.18 4.07
CA ALA A 65 -0.17 29.16 3.45
C ALA A 65 -0.85 30.02 2.36
N ILE A 66 -1.78 29.44 1.60
CA ILE A 66 -2.41 30.11 0.45
C ILE A 66 -3.94 29.97 0.51
N ARG A 67 -4.64 30.89 -0.16
CA ARG A 67 -6.11 30.91 -0.21
C ARG A 67 -6.61 31.09 -1.64
N GLY A 68 -7.84 30.67 -1.87
CA GLY A 68 -8.57 30.82 -3.13
C GLY A 68 -8.48 29.59 -4.02
N VAL A 69 -9.08 29.69 -5.19
CA VAL A 69 -9.36 28.55 -6.10
C VAL A 69 -8.13 27.69 -6.41
N VAL A 70 -6.94 28.30 -6.51
CA VAL A 70 -5.70 27.54 -6.76
C VAL A 70 -5.32 26.68 -5.55
N ALA A 71 -5.49 27.20 -4.33
CA ALA A 71 -5.22 26.45 -3.11
C ALA A 71 -6.17 25.26 -2.98
N ASP A 72 -7.46 25.49 -3.27
CA ASP A 72 -8.51 24.46 -3.24
C ASP A 72 -8.18 23.36 -4.27
N PHE A 73 -7.93 23.74 -5.52
CA PHE A 73 -7.55 22.81 -6.59
C PHE A 73 -6.30 21.97 -6.24
N VAL A 74 -5.26 22.59 -5.68
CA VAL A 74 -4.04 21.87 -5.26
C VAL A 74 -4.34 20.94 -4.09
N GLY A 75 -5.16 21.38 -3.13
CA GLY A 75 -5.62 20.56 -2.01
C GLY A 75 -6.35 19.30 -2.49
N ASP A 76 -7.29 19.45 -3.42
CA ASP A 76 -8.10 18.35 -3.97
C ASP A 76 -7.26 17.39 -4.82
N ALA A 77 -6.32 17.91 -5.59
CA ALA A 77 -5.36 17.08 -6.31
C ALA A 77 -4.49 16.25 -5.34
N LEU A 78 -4.00 16.87 -4.25
CA LEU A 78 -3.24 16.17 -3.22
C LEU A 78 -4.10 15.14 -2.46
N TYR A 79 -5.37 15.45 -2.24
CA TYR A 79 -6.34 14.52 -1.65
C TYR A 79 -6.53 13.28 -2.55
N ALA A 80 -6.70 13.46 -3.86
CA ALA A 80 -6.80 12.32 -4.79
C ALA A 80 -5.51 11.49 -4.84
N VAL A 81 -4.33 12.12 -4.73
CA VAL A 81 -3.06 11.41 -4.57
C VAL A 81 -3.05 10.58 -3.28
N LEU A 82 -3.53 11.14 -2.17
CA LEU A 82 -3.62 10.42 -0.90
C LEU A 82 -4.55 9.20 -1.02
N VAL A 83 -5.74 9.36 -1.61
CA VAL A 83 -6.66 8.24 -1.88
C VAL A 83 -6.00 7.18 -2.76
N TYR A 84 -5.30 7.59 -3.82
CA TYR A 84 -4.53 6.67 -4.68
C TYR A 84 -3.50 5.86 -3.86
N LEU A 85 -2.78 6.49 -2.93
CA LEU A 85 -1.78 5.82 -2.09
C LEU A 85 -2.43 4.83 -1.12
N VAL A 86 -3.56 5.19 -0.52
CA VAL A 86 -4.33 4.29 0.36
C VAL A 86 -4.84 3.07 -0.43
N VAL A 87 -5.42 3.29 -1.61
CA VAL A 87 -5.88 2.19 -2.46
C VAL A 87 -4.69 1.34 -2.94
N SER A 88 -3.54 1.95 -3.24
CA SER A 88 -2.30 1.23 -3.58
C SER A 88 -1.79 0.37 -2.42
N PHE A 89 -1.92 0.86 -1.20
CA PHE A 89 -1.53 0.15 0.02
C PHE A 89 -2.41 -1.09 0.24
N ILE A 90 -3.71 -0.98 -0.02
CA ILE A 90 -4.69 -2.07 0.09
C ILE A 90 -4.54 -3.06 -1.08
N LEU A 91 -4.48 -2.56 -2.32
CA LEU A 91 -4.54 -3.33 -3.57
C LEU A 91 -3.16 -3.53 -4.21
N VAL A 92 -2.26 -4.20 -3.48
CA VAL A 92 -0.83 -4.34 -3.82
C VAL A 92 -0.55 -4.94 -5.22
N ARG A 93 -1.48 -5.75 -5.76
CA ARG A 93 -1.32 -6.50 -7.03
C ARG A 93 -2.02 -5.88 -8.24
N ARG A 94 -2.73 -4.75 -8.08
CA ARG A 94 -3.44 -4.11 -9.20
C ARG A 94 -2.51 -3.21 -10.01
N SER A 95 -2.83 -3.02 -11.29
CA SER A 95 -2.11 -2.05 -12.12
C SER A 95 -2.34 -0.63 -11.59
N SER A 96 -1.36 0.25 -11.79
CA SER A 96 -1.42 1.64 -11.33
C SER A 96 -2.64 2.40 -11.90
N TRP A 97 -2.96 2.21 -13.18
CA TRP A 97 -4.12 2.83 -13.82
C TRP A 97 -5.47 2.40 -13.23
N HIS A 98 -5.61 1.11 -12.88
CA HIS A 98 -6.80 0.62 -12.18
C HIS A 98 -6.95 1.26 -10.79
N ILE A 99 -5.83 1.47 -10.08
CA ILE A 99 -5.86 2.14 -8.78
C ILE A 99 -6.29 3.60 -8.92
N ALA A 100 -5.79 4.30 -9.95
CA ALA A 100 -6.21 5.67 -10.25
C ALA A 100 -7.69 5.78 -10.57
N LEU A 101 -8.24 4.86 -11.36
CA LEU A 101 -9.67 4.82 -11.63
C LEU A 101 -10.49 4.67 -10.34
N ILE A 102 -10.09 3.74 -9.45
CA ILE A 102 -10.76 3.55 -8.16
C ILE A 102 -10.68 4.83 -7.31
N ALA A 103 -9.52 5.47 -7.26
CA ALA A 103 -9.33 6.70 -6.50
C ALA A 103 -10.22 7.84 -7.01
N VAL A 104 -10.28 8.05 -8.33
CA VAL A 104 -11.17 9.06 -8.95
C VAL A 104 -12.63 8.75 -8.64
N LEU A 105 -13.08 7.50 -8.85
CA LEU A 105 -14.46 7.12 -8.58
C LEU A 105 -14.84 7.30 -7.10
N PHE A 106 -13.90 7.04 -6.19
CA PHE A 106 -14.10 7.26 -4.77
C PHE A 106 -14.25 8.76 -4.45
N CYS A 107 -13.38 9.62 -4.97
CA CYS A 107 -13.48 11.06 -4.76
C CYS A 107 -14.78 11.61 -5.36
N VAL A 108 -15.14 11.21 -6.58
CA VAL A 108 -16.41 11.56 -7.22
C VAL A 108 -17.61 11.11 -6.38
N ALA A 109 -17.58 9.92 -5.79
CA ALA A 109 -18.66 9.44 -4.93
C ALA A 109 -18.82 10.29 -3.65
N ILE A 110 -17.71 10.71 -3.04
CA ILE A 110 -17.73 11.64 -1.90
C ILE A 110 -18.29 13.00 -2.32
N GLU A 111 -17.84 13.52 -3.46
CA GLU A 111 -18.30 14.80 -4.02
C GLU A 111 -19.81 14.78 -4.27
N LEU A 112 -20.32 13.70 -4.88
CA LEU A 112 -21.76 13.50 -5.09
C LEU A 112 -22.53 13.32 -3.78
N LEU A 113 -21.92 12.72 -2.76
CA LEU A 113 -22.53 12.57 -1.44
C LEU A 113 -22.81 13.92 -0.79
N GLN A 114 -22.02 14.96 -1.06
CA GLN A 114 -22.25 16.30 -0.54
C GLN A 114 -23.59 16.90 -1.00
N LEU A 115 -24.09 16.51 -2.18
CA LEU A 115 -25.43 16.93 -2.65
C LEU A 115 -26.58 16.43 -1.75
N THR A 116 -26.31 15.46 -0.87
CA THR A 116 -27.31 14.93 0.07
C THR A 116 -27.37 15.68 1.40
N GLY A 117 -26.38 16.53 1.70
CA GLY A 117 -26.21 17.18 3.01
C GLY A 117 -25.74 16.24 4.13
N LEU A 118 -25.54 14.94 3.86
CA LEU A 118 -25.03 13.98 4.86
C LEU A 118 -23.63 14.33 5.38
N PRO A 119 -22.66 14.76 4.54
CA PRO A 119 -21.34 15.15 5.04
C PRO A 119 -21.40 16.31 6.03
N ASP A 120 -22.25 17.31 5.78
CA ASP A 120 -22.43 18.45 6.67
C ASP A 120 -23.04 18.02 8.00
N ALA A 121 -24.08 17.18 7.98
CA ALA A 121 -24.68 16.63 9.20
C ALA A 121 -23.68 15.81 10.02
N LEU A 122 -22.80 15.05 9.37
CA LEU A 122 -21.75 14.30 10.06
C LEU A 122 -20.69 15.23 10.66
N ALA A 123 -20.37 16.32 9.98
CA ALA A 123 -19.43 17.32 10.46
C ALA A 123 -19.92 18.08 11.70
N GLU A 124 -21.22 18.21 11.90
CA GLU A 124 -21.77 18.78 13.14
C GLU A 124 -21.52 17.87 14.36
N VAL A 125 -21.57 16.56 14.16
CA VAL A 125 -21.32 15.57 15.22
C VAL A 125 -19.83 15.27 15.39
N PHE A 126 -19.08 15.24 14.28
CA PHE A 126 -17.66 14.93 14.24
C PHE A 126 -16.93 15.91 13.29
N PRO A 127 -16.50 17.09 13.79
CA PRO A 127 -15.89 18.15 12.99
C PRO A 127 -14.72 17.73 12.09
N PRO A 128 -13.84 16.78 12.48
CA PRO A 128 -12.75 16.35 11.61
C PRO A 128 -13.20 15.69 10.30
N SER A 129 -14.46 15.23 10.19
CA SER A 129 -14.98 14.64 8.95
C SER A 129 -14.99 15.62 7.77
N ARG A 130 -15.01 16.94 8.01
CA ARG A 130 -14.93 17.97 6.95
C ARG A 130 -13.68 17.83 6.09
N TYR A 131 -12.55 17.43 6.68
CA TYR A 131 -11.30 17.24 5.94
C TYR A 131 -11.29 15.97 5.09
N LEU A 132 -12.16 15.01 5.39
CA LEU A 132 -12.27 13.74 4.68
C LEU A 132 -13.36 13.77 3.62
N LEU A 133 -14.50 14.41 3.91
CA LEU A 133 -15.69 14.38 3.09
C LEU A 133 -15.96 15.68 2.33
N GLY A 134 -15.32 16.79 2.71
CA GLY A 134 -15.66 18.12 2.21
C GLY A 134 -17.03 18.60 2.70
N THR A 135 -17.46 19.77 2.20
CA THR A 135 -18.71 20.43 2.61
C THR A 135 -19.59 20.85 1.43
N THR A 136 -19.01 21.10 0.26
CA THR A 136 -19.75 21.73 -0.85
C THR A 136 -19.28 21.19 -2.18
N PHE A 137 -20.25 20.77 -3.00
CA PHE A 137 -20.00 20.21 -4.31
C PHE A 137 -19.37 21.25 -5.25
N SER A 138 -18.27 20.88 -5.91
CA SER A 138 -17.60 21.67 -6.92
C SER A 138 -17.17 20.83 -8.12
N THR A 139 -17.46 21.33 -9.32
CA THR A 139 -17.08 20.65 -10.56
C THR A 139 -15.58 20.76 -10.87
N LEU A 140 -14.91 21.78 -10.31
CA LEU A 140 -13.46 21.92 -10.46
C LEU A 140 -12.71 20.84 -9.70
N ASP A 141 -13.26 20.37 -8.59
CA ASP A 141 -12.68 19.34 -7.73
C ASP A 141 -12.60 18.02 -8.50
N LEU A 142 -13.59 17.73 -9.36
CA LEU A 142 -13.56 16.58 -10.28
C LEU A 142 -12.33 16.61 -11.20
N VAL A 143 -11.97 17.78 -11.71
CA VAL A 143 -10.79 17.96 -12.57
C VAL A 143 -9.52 17.77 -11.73
N ALA A 144 -9.47 18.36 -10.53
CA ALA A 144 -8.35 18.21 -9.61
C ALA A 144 -8.12 16.73 -9.25
N TYR A 145 -9.20 15.97 -8.97
CA TYR A 145 -9.13 14.55 -8.64
C TYR A 145 -8.55 13.72 -9.78
N ILE A 146 -8.98 13.99 -11.03
CA ILE A 146 -8.42 13.34 -12.21
C ILE A 146 -6.94 13.67 -12.34
N VAL A 147 -6.56 14.95 -12.26
CA VAL A 147 -5.16 15.38 -12.39
C VAL A 147 -4.26 14.74 -11.33
N GLY A 148 -4.69 14.75 -10.06
CA GLY A 148 -3.96 14.14 -8.95
C GLY A 148 -3.77 12.63 -9.13
N ALA A 149 -4.85 11.90 -9.43
CA ALA A 149 -4.80 10.45 -9.60
C ALA A 149 -3.95 10.02 -10.82
N LEU A 150 -4.06 10.75 -11.94
CA LEU A 150 -3.25 10.50 -13.14
C LEU A 150 -1.77 10.77 -12.88
N THR A 151 -1.44 11.84 -12.16
CA THR A 151 -0.05 12.16 -11.78
C THR A 151 0.55 11.06 -10.91
N ALA A 152 -0.19 10.61 -9.89
CA ALA A 152 0.25 9.50 -9.03
C ALA A 152 0.45 8.21 -9.83
N ALA A 153 -0.43 7.93 -10.80
CA ALA A 153 -0.32 6.76 -11.65
C ALA A 153 0.90 6.82 -12.59
N ALA A 154 1.13 7.98 -13.20
CA ALA A 154 2.29 8.22 -14.06
C ALA A 154 3.60 8.02 -13.28
N VAL A 155 3.73 8.62 -12.09
CA VAL A 155 4.90 8.45 -11.22
C VAL A 155 5.08 6.98 -10.81
N SER A 156 3.99 6.31 -10.43
CA SER A 156 4.05 4.91 -10.00
C SER A 156 4.37 3.93 -11.14
N SER A 157 4.00 4.26 -12.38
CA SER A 157 4.29 3.43 -13.55
C SER A 157 5.68 3.68 -14.12
N TRP A 158 6.17 4.92 -14.08
CA TRP A 158 7.55 5.25 -14.46
C TRP A 158 8.57 4.45 -13.64
N ARG A 159 8.35 4.34 -12.33
CA ARG A 159 9.22 3.58 -11.41
C ARG A 159 9.29 2.06 -11.65
N LYS A 160 8.50 1.52 -12.60
CA LYS A 160 8.56 0.11 -13.02
C LYS A 160 9.34 -0.10 -14.32
N LEU A 161 9.66 0.99 -15.03
CA LEU A 161 10.39 0.95 -16.29
C LEU A 161 11.91 0.99 -16.08
N ASP A 162 12.35 1.37 -14.88
CA ASP A 162 13.74 1.29 -14.39
C ASP A 162 13.99 -0.02 -13.63
#